data_AF-A0A1Y1LSU3-F1
#
_entry.id   AF-A0A1Y1LSU3-F1
#
_cell.length_a   1.000
_cell.length_b   1.000
_cell.length_c   1.000
_cell.angle_alpha   90.00
_cell.angle_beta   90.00
_cell.angle_gamma   90.00
#
_symmetry.space_group_name_H-M   'P 1'
#
loop_
_entity.id
_entity.type
_entity.pdbx_description
1 polymer ?
#
loop_
_entity_poly.entity_id
_entity_poly.type
_entity_poly.pdbx_seq_one_letter_code
_entity_poly.pdbx_strand_id
1 'polypeptide(L)'
;MKHMLKHDAATEGDSENPDVPPGEDESKNVQSTDEETKVIRERIVSIRRKIHKNTVNAVTARWNFEEGIKRPYFHVKPLERCQLKNWQDYLDFEVEQGDQVRIVVLFERCLIACALYEEFWLRFVLYLEGLKDPNLQPKIKDVYERACTIHHLKKPNLHLQWAMFEESVQNFNRAAEILVNLEKSVPNLLQVAYRRINLERRRADYEKCCQLYEHYMSTTKNKVIASNLAIKFARFHWKVLKDLDKAMEVLNTAVTKDLNNARLYLQLIDFTLQKEEFTETDILSLIDAFLEKEGIDIEQKVLFAQRKLEFLEDFGSNIQAVQKAQEEYQKYTKLTKDMKKKETSKADATLSKKDKNPPLPSSQSNSYGNYGNYSNSTNSGAYNQYSSAQQGQYNYAQYGQGDQYQYQNWQYPQSSYGSYNQWSGYSSGYGY
;
A
#
# COMPACT_ATOMS: atom_id res chain seq x y z
N MET A 1 -50.02 -3.42 44.98
CA MET A 1 -49.86 -3.81 46.40
C MET A 1 -48.94 -2.76 47.02
N LYS A 2 -49.36 -1.67 47.67
CA LYS A 2 -50.33 -1.51 48.77
C LYS A 2 -50.17 -2.58 49.85
N HIS A 3 -49.48 -2.20 50.92
CA HIS A 3 -49.61 -2.76 52.27
C HIS A 3 -49.44 -1.55 53.20
N MET A 4 -50.50 -0.82 53.55
CA MET A 4 -51.45 -1.07 54.65
C MET A 4 -50.72 -1.49 55.93
N LEU A 5 -50.49 -0.53 56.85
CA LEU A 5 -51.37 -0.21 57.99
C LEU A 5 -51.59 -1.41 58.91
N LYS A 6 -50.93 -1.38 60.08
CA LYS A 6 -51.46 -1.98 61.29
C LYS A 6 -51.15 -1.04 62.46
N HIS A 7 -52.19 -0.30 62.86
CA HIS A 7 -52.33 0.23 64.20
C HIS A 7 -52.56 -0.97 65.13
N ASP A 8 -51.88 -0.99 66.27
CA ASP A 8 -52.41 -1.54 67.51
C ASP A 8 -52.12 -0.51 68.60
N ALA A 9 -53.20 -0.07 69.25
CA ALA A 9 -53.20 0.88 70.36
C ALA A 9 -53.41 0.10 71.66
N ALA A 10 -52.66 0.47 72.70
CA ALA A 10 -53.02 0.20 74.09
C ALA A 10 -52.55 1.39 74.97
N THR A 11 -53.55 2.08 75.51
CA THR A 11 -53.63 2.90 76.75
C THR A 11 -52.85 2.31 77.93
N GLU A 12 -52.43 2.96 79.00
CA GLU A 12 -52.48 4.31 79.60
C GLU A 12 -51.51 4.24 80.81
N GLY A 13 -50.94 5.36 81.28
CA GLY A 13 -50.16 5.39 82.52
C GLY A 13 -49.41 6.70 82.74
N ASP A 14 -49.99 7.56 83.57
CA ASP A 14 -49.59 8.92 83.93
C ASP A 14 -48.39 8.97 84.91
N SER A 15 -47.83 10.18 85.07
CA SER A 15 -46.96 10.71 86.14
C SER A 15 -45.43 10.89 85.94
N GLU A 16 -45.03 12.17 86.06
CA GLU A 16 -43.82 12.73 86.68
C GLU A 16 -42.48 12.75 85.92
N ASN A 17 -42.15 13.94 85.38
CA ASN A 17 -40.79 14.49 85.34
C ASN A 17 -40.35 14.79 86.80
N PRO A 18 -39.07 14.70 87.22
CA PRO A 18 -37.89 15.15 86.47
C PRO A 18 -36.57 14.38 86.76
N ASP A 19 -35.88 13.86 85.75
CA ASP A 19 -34.43 13.61 85.89
C ASP A 19 -33.79 13.48 84.50
N VAL A 20 -33.34 14.60 83.96
CA VAL A 20 -32.56 14.63 82.71
C VAL A 20 -31.08 14.45 83.07
N PRO A 21 -30.40 13.38 82.62
CA PRO A 21 -28.98 13.19 82.87
C PRO A 21 -28.14 14.28 82.16
N PRO A 22 -27.18 14.92 82.85
CA PRO A 22 -26.26 15.90 82.25
C PRO A 22 -25.40 15.24 81.17
N GLY A 23 -25.76 15.45 79.90
CA GLY A 23 -25.12 14.78 78.78
C GLY A 23 -25.98 14.61 77.52
N GLU A 24 -27.19 15.17 77.49
CA GLU A 24 -27.81 15.50 76.22
C GLU A 24 -27.02 16.65 75.59
N ASP A 25 -25.94 16.31 74.86
CA ASP A 25 -25.63 17.08 73.66
C ASP A 25 -26.92 17.02 72.84
N GLU A 26 -27.75 18.06 72.99
CA GLU A 26 -28.78 18.40 72.03
C GLU A 26 -28.11 18.18 70.69
N SER A 27 -28.56 17.13 70.00
CA SER A 27 -28.35 17.01 68.58
C SER A 27 -28.96 18.31 68.08
N LYS A 28 -28.11 19.32 67.88
CA LYS A 28 -28.43 20.50 67.10
C LYS A 28 -28.80 19.87 65.78
N ASN A 29 -30.10 19.61 65.67
CA ASN A 29 -30.80 19.46 64.45
C ASN A 29 -30.60 20.85 63.87
N VAL A 30 -29.44 21.01 63.22
CA VAL A 30 -29.13 22.15 62.37
C VAL A 30 -30.19 22.00 61.32
N GLN A 31 -31.39 22.52 61.62
CA GLN A 31 -32.36 22.92 60.64
C GLN A 31 -31.54 23.87 59.80
N SER A 32 -30.93 23.33 58.75
CA SER A 32 -30.27 24.13 57.73
C SER A 32 -31.31 25.17 57.39
N THR A 33 -30.99 26.41 57.74
CA THR A 33 -31.93 27.51 57.64
C THR A 33 -32.50 27.44 56.22
N ASP A 34 -33.82 27.51 56.02
CA ASP A 34 -34.41 27.32 54.68
C ASP A 34 -33.72 28.19 53.62
N GLU A 35 -33.20 29.35 54.05
CA GLU A 35 -32.37 30.25 53.25
C GLU A 35 -30.96 29.69 52.93
N GLU A 36 -30.28 29.01 53.87
CA GLU A 36 -29.03 28.29 53.58
C GLU A 36 -29.26 27.16 52.57
N THR A 37 -30.34 26.38 52.74
CA THR A 37 -30.71 25.33 51.79
C THR A 37 -31.01 25.91 50.41
N LYS A 38 -31.66 27.08 50.33
CA LYS A 38 -31.93 27.81 49.09
C LYS A 38 -30.65 28.32 48.42
N VAL A 39 -29.74 28.94 49.17
CA VAL A 39 -28.45 29.42 48.66
C VAL A 39 -27.59 28.25 48.16
N ILE A 40 -27.56 27.12 48.88
CA ILE A 40 -26.88 25.90 48.43
C ILE A 40 -27.49 25.39 47.12
N ARG A 41 -28.82 25.35 47.01
CA ARG A 41 -29.52 24.94 45.79
C ARG A 41 -29.18 25.84 44.61
N GLU A 42 -29.22 27.15 44.81
CA GLU A 42 -28.87 28.14 43.76
C GLU A 42 -27.42 28.00 43.31
N ARG A 43 -26.49 27.77 44.24
CA ARG A 43 -25.08 27.50 43.93
C ARG A 43 -24.92 26.22 43.11
N ILE A 44 -25.58 25.13 43.50
CA ILE A 44 -25.56 23.86 42.75
C ILE A 44 -26.14 24.06 41.34
N VAL A 45 -27.28 24.74 41.21
CA VAL A 45 -27.93 25.03 39.93
C VAL A 45 -27.01 25.88 39.05
N SER A 46 -26.36 26.89 39.61
CA SER A 46 -25.41 27.74 38.87
C SER A 46 -24.24 26.94 38.30
N ILE A 47 -23.61 26.08 39.11
CA ILE A 47 -22.53 25.19 38.66
C ILE A 47 -23.02 24.25 37.56
N ARG A 48 -24.20 23.63 37.74
CA ARG A 48 -24.80 22.73 36.76
C ARG A 48 -25.21 23.43 35.47
N ARG A 49 -25.67 24.69 35.51
CA ARG A 49 -26.01 25.48 34.32
C ARG A 49 -24.79 25.67 33.42
N LYS A 50 -23.61 25.91 34.00
CA LYS A 50 -22.36 26.01 33.22
C LYS A 50 -22.02 24.70 32.52
N ILE A 51 -22.10 23.58 33.24
CA ILE A 51 -21.86 22.23 32.66
C ILE A 51 -22.89 21.95 31.57
N HIS A 52 -24.17 22.14 31.86
CA HIS A 52 -25.27 21.92 30.91
C HIS A 52 -25.10 22.75 29.64
N LYS A 53 -24.78 24.05 29.76
CA LYS A 53 -24.54 24.91 28.60
C LYS A 53 -23.39 24.39 27.72
N ASN A 54 -22.28 23.98 28.35
CA ASN A 54 -21.16 23.40 27.61
C ASN A 54 -21.55 22.08 26.92
N THR A 55 -22.30 21.22 27.62
CA THR A 55 -22.80 19.95 27.06
C THR A 55 -23.77 20.20 25.89
N VAL A 56 -24.69 21.16 26.00
CA VAL A 56 -25.61 21.52 24.91
C VAL A 56 -24.83 21.97 23.69
N ASN A 57 -23.82 22.82 23.84
CA ASN A 57 -22.98 23.24 22.72
C ASN A 57 -22.26 22.04 22.07
N ALA A 58 -21.73 21.11 22.89
CA ALA A 58 -21.09 19.90 22.39
C ALA A 58 -22.07 18.95 21.67
N VAL A 59 -23.30 18.83 22.15
CA VAL A 59 -24.37 18.05 21.50
C VAL A 59 -24.78 18.70 20.18
N THR A 60 -25.03 20.01 20.16
CA THR A 60 -25.40 20.75 18.96
C THR A 60 -24.33 20.64 17.87
N ALA A 61 -23.04 20.69 18.23
CA ALA A 61 -21.94 20.52 17.28
C ALA A 61 -21.92 19.12 16.61
N ARG A 62 -22.50 18.11 17.26
CA ARG A 62 -22.54 16.72 16.78
C ARG A 62 -23.87 16.30 16.20
N TRP A 63 -24.90 17.13 16.36
CA TRP A 63 -26.29 16.79 16.07
C TRP A 63 -26.48 16.25 14.66
N ASN A 64 -25.97 16.97 13.65
CA ASN A 64 -26.12 16.61 12.25
C ASN A 64 -25.44 15.26 11.93
N PHE A 65 -24.30 14.96 12.56
CA PHE A 65 -23.61 13.69 12.36
C PHE A 65 -24.39 12.53 12.98
N GLU A 66 -24.88 12.68 14.21
CA GLU A 66 -25.67 11.65 14.89
C GLU A 66 -27.01 11.41 14.18
N GLU A 67 -27.68 12.46 13.70
CA GLU A 67 -28.90 12.35 12.89
C GLU A 67 -28.65 11.65 11.54
N GLY A 68 -27.47 11.85 10.95
CA GLY A 68 -27.03 11.18 9.73
C GLY A 68 -26.83 9.66 9.87
N ILE A 69 -26.68 9.13 11.09
CA ILE A 69 -26.51 7.69 11.36
C ILE A 69 -27.88 7.01 11.43
N LYS A 70 -28.37 6.54 10.28
CA LYS A 70 -29.66 5.80 10.22
C LYS A 70 -29.59 4.38 10.77
N ARG A 71 -28.40 3.77 10.78
CA ARG A 71 -28.19 2.39 11.23
C ARG A 71 -26.98 2.31 12.16
N PRO A 72 -27.20 2.43 13.49
CA PRO A 72 -26.12 2.42 14.49
C PRO A 72 -25.68 1.00 14.92
N TYR A 73 -26.27 -0.04 14.34
CA TYR A 73 -25.99 -1.45 14.65
C TYR A 73 -25.47 -2.20 13.42
N PHE A 74 -24.84 -3.34 13.65
CA PHE A 74 -24.32 -4.19 12.56
C PHE A 74 -25.45 -4.80 11.72
N HIS A 75 -25.31 -4.76 10.40
CA HIS A 75 -26.15 -5.52 9.48
C HIS A 75 -25.36 -5.84 8.20
N VAL A 76 -25.55 -7.05 7.67
CA VAL A 76 -24.90 -7.55 6.44
C VAL A 76 -25.22 -6.73 5.17
N LYS A 77 -26.35 -6.02 5.12
CA LYS A 77 -26.72 -5.19 3.96
C LYS A 77 -25.78 -3.99 3.90
N PRO A 78 -25.12 -3.71 2.76
CA PRO A 78 -24.24 -2.55 2.64
C PRO A 78 -24.92 -1.25 3.09
N LEU A 79 -24.17 -0.38 3.77
CA LEU A 79 -24.52 1.00 4.03
C LEU A 79 -24.52 1.80 2.73
N GLU A 80 -25.43 2.77 2.67
CA GLU A 80 -25.46 3.75 1.60
C GLU A 80 -24.21 4.64 1.65
N ARG A 81 -23.74 5.10 0.48
CA ARG A 81 -22.56 5.95 0.37
C ARG A 81 -22.65 7.22 1.23
N CYS A 82 -23.84 7.80 1.37
CA CYS A 82 -24.06 8.97 2.23
C CYS A 82 -23.81 8.67 3.72
N GLN A 83 -24.14 7.47 4.19
CA GLN A 83 -23.88 7.06 5.58
C GLN A 83 -22.39 6.79 5.81
N LEU A 84 -21.72 6.18 4.84
CA LEU A 84 -20.25 5.99 4.89
C LEU A 84 -19.54 7.35 4.93
N LYS A 85 -19.96 8.29 4.09
CA LYS A 85 -19.45 9.66 4.10
C LYS A 85 -19.72 10.37 5.43
N ASN A 86 -20.93 10.23 6.00
CA ASN A 86 -21.24 10.80 7.30
C ASN A 86 -20.32 10.26 8.41
N TRP A 87 -20.04 8.95 8.44
CA TRP A 87 -19.08 8.37 9.37
C TRP A 87 -17.67 8.91 9.17
N GLN A 88 -17.22 9.06 7.92
CA GLN A 88 -15.92 9.65 7.62
C GLN A 88 -15.84 11.09 8.14
N ASP A 89 -16.78 11.94 7.74
CA ASP A 89 -16.83 13.35 8.12
C ASP A 89 -16.95 13.52 9.66
N TYR A 90 -17.67 12.62 10.35
CA TYR A 90 -17.77 12.65 11.81
C TYR A 90 -16.45 12.24 12.51
N LEU A 91 -15.76 11.21 11.99
CA LEU A 91 -14.45 10.82 12.49
C LEU A 91 -13.41 11.92 12.26
N ASP A 92 -13.42 12.55 11.08
CA ASP A 92 -12.58 13.72 10.76
C ASP A 92 -12.81 14.84 11.78
N PHE A 93 -14.07 15.21 12.01
CA PHE A 93 -14.44 16.23 12.99
C PHE A 93 -13.90 15.89 14.39
N GLU A 94 -14.08 14.66 14.89
CA GLU A 94 -13.59 14.32 16.23
C GLU A 94 -12.06 14.29 16.33
N VAL A 95 -11.37 13.81 15.28
CA VAL A 95 -9.91 13.84 15.22
C VAL A 95 -9.40 15.27 15.29
N GLU A 96 -10.03 16.21 14.59
CA GLU A 96 -9.71 17.64 14.65
C GLU A 96 -9.94 18.24 16.05
N GLN A 97 -10.96 17.78 16.78
CA GLN A 97 -11.21 18.24 18.16
C GLN A 97 -10.16 17.72 19.17
N GLY A 98 -9.44 16.64 18.86
CA GLY A 98 -8.29 16.17 19.63
C GLY A 98 -8.60 15.44 20.96
N ASP A 99 -9.86 15.15 21.28
CA ASP A 99 -10.23 14.40 22.48
C ASP A 99 -10.05 12.89 22.23
N GLN A 100 -8.88 12.36 22.58
CA GLN A 100 -8.50 10.97 22.31
C GLN A 100 -9.51 9.94 22.82
N VAL A 101 -10.05 10.11 24.03
CA VAL A 101 -11.01 9.17 24.62
C VAL A 101 -12.28 9.13 23.76
N ARG A 102 -12.77 10.31 23.37
CA ARG A 102 -13.96 10.42 22.52
C ARG A 102 -13.72 9.91 21.10
N ILE A 103 -12.55 10.18 20.52
CA ILE A 103 -12.16 9.68 19.19
C ILE A 103 -12.16 8.14 19.19
N VAL A 104 -11.52 7.51 20.18
CA VAL A 104 -11.47 6.05 20.32
C VAL A 104 -12.89 5.46 20.49
N VAL A 105 -13.73 6.08 21.32
CA VAL A 105 -15.13 5.65 21.49
C VAL A 105 -15.91 5.76 20.17
N LEU A 106 -15.71 6.84 19.41
CA LEU A 106 -16.39 7.01 18.12
C LEU A 106 -15.91 6.00 17.07
N PHE A 107 -14.60 5.72 17.00
CA PHE A 107 -14.07 4.68 16.13
C PHE A 107 -14.67 3.31 16.45
N GLU A 108 -14.73 2.91 17.72
CA GLU A 108 -15.34 1.63 18.10
C GLU A 108 -16.83 1.58 17.76
N ARG A 109 -17.58 2.68 17.96
CA ARG A 109 -18.98 2.78 17.50
C ARG A 109 -19.10 2.64 16.00
N CYS A 110 -18.23 3.31 15.23
CA CYS A 110 -18.21 3.23 13.78
C CYS A 110 -17.97 1.79 13.30
N LEU A 111 -17.01 1.08 13.91
CA LEU A 111 -16.68 -0.30 13.54
C LEU A 111 -17.79 -1.31 13.81
N ILE A 112 -18.77 -1.01 14.68
CA ILE A 112 -19.97 -1.85 14.84
C ILE A 112 -20.83 -1.80 13.57
N ALA A 113 -21.19 -0.61 13.10
CA ALA A 113 -22.03 -0.44 11.91
C ALA A 113 -21.25 -0.73 10.62
N CYS A 114 -19.96 -0.36 10.58
CA CYS A 114 -19.09 -0.43 9.43
C CYS A 114 -18.13 -1.64 9.45
N ALA A 115 -18.43 -2.70 10.19
CA ALA A 115 -17.52 -3.85 10.38
C ALA A 115 -17.03 -4.47 9.06
N LEU A 116 -17.83 -4.46 7.99
CA LEU A 116 -17.49 -5.04 6.68
C LEU A 116 -16.72 -4.10 5.74
N TYR A 117 -16.28 -2.94 6.23
CA TYR A 117 -15.59 -1.92 5.45
C TYR A 117 -14.15 -1.79 5.94
N GLU A 118 -13.20 -2.38 5.21
CA GLU A 118 -11.78 -2.46 5.62
C GLU A 118 -11.14 -1.07 5.80
N GLU A 119 -11.63 -0.06 5.09
CA GLU A 119 -11.14 1.31 5.17
C GLU A 119 -11.29 1.93 6.57
N PHE A 120 -12.35 1.61 7.32
CA PHE A 120 -12.55 2.16 8.67
C PHE A 120 -11.65 1.47 9.70
N TRP A 121 -11.36 0.18 9.52
CA TRP A 121 -10.39 -0.54 10.36
C TRP A 121 -8.99 0.03 10.17
N LEU A 122 -8.56 0.18 8.91
CA LEU A 122 -7.26 0.76 8.58
C LEU A 122 -7.16 2.19 9.10
N ARG A 123 -8.21 3.00 8.94
CA ARG A 123 -8.23 4.37 9.44
C ARG A 123 -8.09 4.44 10.96
N PHE A 124 -8.72 3.52 11.70
CA PHE A 124 -8.56 3.46 13.15
C PHE A 124 -7.12 3.08 13.54
N VAL A 125 -6.54 2.09 12.87
CA VAL A 125 -5.14 1.71 13.12
C VAL A 125 -4.19 2.87 12.81
N LEU A 126 -4.31 3.52 11.66
CA LEU A 126 -3.47 4.65 11.27
C LEU A 126 -3.57 5.80 12.27
N TYR A 127 -4.76 6.07 12.80
CA TYR A 127 -4.94 7.04 13.88
C TYR A 127 -4.14 6.64 15.13
N LEU A 128 -4.29 5.40 15.60
CA LEU A 128 -3.58 4.91 16.79
C LEU A 128 -2.05 4.88 16.60
N GLU A 129 -1.56 4.46 15.44
CA GLU A 129 -0.13 4.48 15.09
C GLU A 129 0.41 5.90 15.01
N GLY A 130 -0.38 6.84 14.47
CA GLY A 130 -0.03 8.26 14.37
C GLY A 130 0.21 8.94 15.71
N LEU A 131 -0.40 8.46 16.80
CA LEU A 131 -0.17 8.94 18.16
C LEU A 131 1.23 8.59 18.70
N LYS A 132 1.90 7.59 18.10
CA LYS A 132 3.25 7.14 18.50
C LYS A 132 3.39 6.79 19.99
N ASP A 133 2.30 6.41 20.64
CA ASP A 133 2.28 6.00 22.04
C ASP A 133 2.46 4.47 22.16
N PRO A 134 3.55 3.98 22.76
CA PRO A 134 3.77 2.55 22.97
C PRO A 134 2.66 1.86 23.77
N ASN A 135 1.95 2.58 24.65
CA ASN A 135 0.87 2.02 25.46
C ASN A 135 -0.36 1.63 24.61
N LEU A 136 -0.46 2.12 23.38
CA LEU A 136 -1.55 1.80 22.46
C LEU A 136 -1.26 0.56 21.60
N GLN A 137 -0.05 -0.01 21.64
CA GLN A 137 0.27 -1.22 20.87
C GLN A 137 -0.69 -2.39 21.15
N PRO A 138 -1.07 -2.71 22.40
CA PRO A 138 -2.06 -3.75 22.67
C PRO A 138 -3.41 -3.45 22.02
N LYS A 139 -3.80 -2.17 21.95
CA LYS A 139 -5.05 -1.76 21.31
C LYS A 139 -4.98 -1.91 19.80
N ILE A 140 -3.87 -1.54 19.16
CA ILE A 140 -3.66 -1.75 17.72
C ILE A 140 -3.71 -3.25 17.37
N LYS A 141 -3.08 -4.10 18.21
CA LYS A 141 -3.17 -5.57 18.08
C LYS A 141 -4.61 -6.07 18.13
N ASP A 142 -5.38 -5.65 19.14
CA ASP A 142 -6.80 -5.99 19.28
C ASP A 142 -7.61 -5.59 18.02
N VAL A 143 -7.39 -4.39 17.50
CA VAL A 143 -8.09 -3.91 16.30
C VAL A 143 -7.76 -4.78 15.10
N TYR A 144 -6.47 -5.08 14.85
CA TYR A 144 -6.07 -5.96 13.76
C TYR A 144 -6.59 -7.38 13.91
N GLU A 145 -6.53 -7.95 15.11
CA GLU A 145 -6.99 -9.30 15.39
C GLU A 145 -8.49 -9.42 15.10
N ARG A 146 -9.32 -8.51 15.63
CA ARG A 146 -10.76 -8.49 15.32
C ARG A 146 -11.01 -8.32 13.82
N ALA A 147 -10.31 -7.40 13.17
CA ALA A 147 -10.50 -7.13 11.75
C ALA A 147 -10.16 -8.37 10.90
N CYS A 148 -8.99 -8.99 11.12
CA CYS A 148 -8.46 -10.06 10.27
C CYS A 148 -9.02 -11.44 10.60
N THR A 149 -9.39 -11.72 11.86
CA THR A 149 -9.82 -13.05 12.31
C THR A 149 -11.34 -13.22 12.37
N ILE A 150 -12.11 -12.12 12.39
CA ILE A 150 -13.57 -12.17 12.49
C ILE A 150 -14.22 -11.63 11.21
N HIS A 151 -13.89 -10.40 10.81
CA HIS A 151 -14.65 -9.68 9.77
C HIS A 151 -14.07 -9.82 8.36
N HIS A 152 -12.74 -9.82 8.23
CA HIS A 152 -12.02 -9.68 6.95
C HIS A 152 -11.01 -10.82 6.72
N LEU A 153 -11.47 -12.06 6.86
CA LEU A 153 -10.66 -13.28 6.75
C LEU A 153 -9.86 -13.42 5.44
N LYS A 154 -10.39 -12.89 4.33
CA LYS A 154 -9.84 -13.07 2.97
C LYS A 154 -9.32 -11.78 2.33
N LYS A 155 -9.19 -10.70 3.10
CA LYS A 155 -8.74 -9.39 2.58
C LYS A 155 -7.22 -9.25 2.73
N PRO A 156 -6.43 -9.41 1.65
CA PRO A 156 -4.98 -9.53 1.80
C PRO A 156 -4.32 -8.24 2.30
N ASN A 157 -4.78 -7.07 1.85
CA ASN A 157 -4.18 -5.80 2.24
C ASN A 157 -4.15 -5.61 3.76
N LEU A 158 -5.29 -5.87 4.42
CA LEU A 158 -5.41 -5.72 5.87
C LEU A 158 -4.49 -6.67 6.64
N HIS A 159 -4.41 -7.94 6.24
CA HIS A 159 -3.51 -8.93 6.85
C HIS A 159 -2.04 -8.60 6.61
N LEU A 160 -1.70 -8.04 5.44
CA LEU A 160 -0.36 -7.57 5.14
C LEU A 160 0.05 -6.38 6.01
N GLN A 161 -0.87 -5.42 6.26
CA GLN A 161 -0.65 -4.33 7.22
C GLN A 161 -0.43 -4.88 8.63
N TRP A 162 -1.26 -5.83 9.07
CA TRP A 162 -1.11 -6.46 10.37
C TRP A 162 0.26 -7.16 10.53
N ALA A 163 0.69 -7.92 9.53
CA ALA A 163 2.01 -8.56 9.56
C ALA A 163 3.17 -7.55 9.62
N MET A 164 3.04 -6.39 8.94
CA MET A 164 4.04 -5.31 9.03
C MET A 164 4.07 -4.67 10.41
N PHE A 165 2.91 -4.47 11.03
CA PHE A 165 2.83 -3.95 12.39
C PHE A 165 3.45 -4.92 13.40
N GLU A 166 3.16 -6.22 13.33
CA GLU A 166 3.80 -7.20 14.24
C GLU A 166 5.32 -7.24 14.04
N GLU A 167 5.78 -7.12 12.80
CA GLU A 167 7.22 -7.02 12.50
C GLU A 167 7.85 -5.73 13.05
N SER A 168 7.16 -4.58 12.99
CA SER A 168 7.68 -3.30 13.53
C SER A 168 7.82 -3.35 15.05
N VAL A 169 6.95 -4.10 15.73
CA VAL A 169 7.00 -4.38 17.17
C VAL A 169 7.97 -5.53 17.51
N GLN A 170 8.79 -5.99 16.55
CA GLN A 170 9.77 -7.08 16.70
C GLN A 170 9.15 -8.46 16.99
N ASN A 171 7.86 -8.64 16.73
CA ASN A 171 7.16 -9.91 16.88
C ASN A 171 7.16 -10.72 15.59
N PHE A 172 8.36 -11.11 15.14
CA PHE A 172 8.55 -11.81 13.86
C PHE A 172 7.78 -13.12 13.75
N ASN A 173 7.63 -13.86 14.86
CA ASN A 173 6.92 -15.14 14.88
C ASN A 173 5.44 -14.96 14.56
N ARG A 174 4.80 -13.95 15.15
CA ARG A 174 3.40 -13.63 14.88
C ARG A 174 3.21 -13.13 13.46
N ALA A 175 4.09 -12.26 12.97
CA ALA A 175 4.09 -11.81 11.58
C ALA A 175 4.17 -13.00 10.60
N ALA A 176 5.03 -13.98 10.88
CA ALA A 176 5.16 -15.18 10.05
C ALA A 176 3.89 -16.03 10.05
N GLU A 177 3.28 -16.22 11.22
CA GLU A 177 2.02 -16.95 11.38
C GLU A 177 0.88 -16.30 10.58
N ILE A 178 0.73 -14.97 10.68
CA ILE A 178 -0.28 -14.21 9.93
C ILE A 178 -0.11 -14.43 8.42
N LEU A 179 1.11 -14.32 7.91
CA LEU A 179 1.38 -14.51 6.48
C LEU A 179 1.14 -15.95 6.01
N VAL A 180 1.44 -16.95 6.84
CA VAL A 180 1.11 -18.37 6.56
C VAL A 180 -0.40 -18.57 6.49
N ASN A 181 -1.15 -18.01 7.45
CA ASN A 181 -2.61 -18.14 7.49
C ASN A 181 -3.28 -17.40 6.33
N LEU A 182 -2.73 -16.24 5.95
CA LEU A 182 -3.18 -15.48 4.78
C LEU A 182 -2.95 -16.27 3.49
N GLU A 183 -1.79 -16.90 3.31
CA GLU A 183 -1.50 -17.72 2.14
C GLU A 183 -2.45 -18.93 2.02
N LYS A 184 -2.77 -19.59 3.14
CA LYS A 184 -3.76 -20.68 3.14
C LYS A 184 -5.14 -20.20 2.71
N SER A 185 -5.51 -18.99 3.12
CA SER A 185 -6.84 -18.40 2.85
C SER A 185 -6.94 -17.81 1.44
N VAL A 186 -5.83 -17.27 0.92
CA VAL A 186 -5.72 -16.62 -0.40
C VAL A 186 -4.44 -17.12 -1.11
N PRO A 187 -4.47 -18.34 -1.71
CA PRO A 187 -3.30 -18.93 -2.34
C PRO A 187 -2.91 -18.22 -3.64
N ASN A 188 -1.66 -18.43 -4.08
CA ASN A 188 -1.09 -17.89 -5.33
C ASN A 188 -0.97 -16.36 -5.39
N LEU A 189 -1.07 -15.66 -4.26
CA LEU A 189 -0.84 -14.22 -4.22
C LEU A 189 0.66 -13.92 -4.07
N LEU A 190 1.29 -13.50 -5.18
CA LEU A 190 2.74 -13.22 -5.24
C LEU A 190 3.21 -12.20 -4.19
N GLN A 191 2.36 -11.23 -3.84
CA GLN A 191 2.66 -10.25 -2.79
C GLN A 191 2.92 -10.91 -1.43
N VAL A 192 2.14 -11.96 -1.09
CA VAL A 192 2.29 -12.70 0.18
C VAL A 192 3.59 -13.51 0.15
N ALA A 193 3.89 -14.17 -0.97
CA ALA A 193 5.14 -14.89 -1.15
C ALA A 193 6.36 -14.00 -0.91
N TYR A 194 6.39 -12.81 -1.54
CA TYR A 194 7.46 -11.84 -1.32
C TYR A 194 7.55 -11.36 0.13
N ARG A 195 6.41 -11.14 0.79
CA ARG A 195 6.39 -10.70 2.19
C ARG A 195 6.94 -11.77 3.13
N ARG A 196 6.59 -13.05 2.92
CA ARG A 196 7.12 -14.18 3.69
C ARG A 196 8.63 -14.31 3.55
N ILE A 197 9.14 -14.27 2.32
CA ILE A 197 10.59 -14.32 2.05
C ILE A 197 11.31 -13.15 2.73
N ASN A 198 10.81 -11.92 2.53
CA ASN A 198 11.46 -10.72 3.07
C ASN A 198 11.44 -10.67 4.60
N LEU A 199 10.40 -11.21 5.23
CA LEU A 199 10.30 -11.35 6.69
C LEU A 199 11.41 -12.26 7.21
N GLU A 200 11.56 -13.48 6.66
CA GLU A 200 12.59 -14.41 7.11
C GLU A 200 14.00 -13.86 6.87
N ARG A 201 14.21 -13.14 5.76
CA ARG A 201 15.46 -12.40 5.53
C ARG A 201 15.75 -11.39 6.64
N ARG A 202 14.76 -10.59 7.05
CA ARG A 202 14.95 -9.58 8.12
C ARG A 202 15.09 -10.19 9.51
N ARG A 203 14.51 -11.37 9.72
CA ARG A 203 14.71 -12.21 10.92
C ARG A 203 16.09 -12.89 10.95
N ALA A 204 16.88 -12.78 9.87
CA ALA A 204 18.14 -13.48 9.67
C ALA A 204 18.02 -15.02 9.67
N ASP A 205 16.83 -15.55 9.37
CA ASP A 205 16.60 -16.97 9.13
C ASP A 205 16.81 -17.26 7.64
N TYR A 206 18.08 -17.36 7.25
CA TYR A 206 18.45 -17.52 5.86
C TYR A 206 18.12 -18.90 5.30
N GLU A 207 18.16 -19.94 6.13
CA GLU A 207 17.82 -21.31 5.73
C GLU A 207 16.35 -21.38 5.30
N LYS A 208 15.44 -20.85 6.13
CA LYS A 208 14.02 -20.79 5.80
C LYS A 208 13.74 -19.88 4.61
N CYS A 209 14.51 -18.79 4.46
CA CYS A 209 14.43 -17.94 3.28
C CYS A 209 14.75 -18.71 1.98
N CYS A 210 15.80 -19.53 1.97
CA CYS A 210 16.13 -20.41 0.83
C CYS A 210 15.00 -21.41 0.54
N GLN A 211 14.51 -22.11 1.57
CA GLN A 211 13.40 -23.07 1.43
C GLN A 211 12.15 -22.40 0.84
N LEU A 212 11.83 -21.16 1.24
CA LEU A 212 10.70 -20.42 0.69
C LEU A 212 10.92 -20.08 -0.79
N TYR A 213 12.12 -19.62 -1.18
CA TYR A 213 12.42 -19.36 -2.59
C TYR A 213 12.22 -20.62 -3.45
N GLU A 214 12.79 -21.75 -3.03
CA GLU A 214 12.66 -23.03 -3.73
C GLU A 214 11.20 -23.51 -3.80
N HIS A 215 10.46 -23.38 -2.70
CA HIS A 215 9.03 -23.70 -2.65
C HIS A 215 8.21 -22.85 -3.64
N TYR A 216 8.44 -21.55 -3.69
CA TYR A 216 7.69 -20.67 -4.60
C TYR A 216 8.10 -20.83 -6.06
N MET A 217 9.36 -21.12 -6.34
CA MET A 217 9.86 -21.41 -7.68
C MET A 217 9.30 -22.74 -8.22
N SER A 218 9.13 -23.75 -7.37
CA SER A 218 8.56 -25.05 -7.76
C SER A 218 7.03 -25.03 -7.86
N THR A 219 6.35 -24.27 -7.00
CA THR A 219 4.87 -24.20 -6.98
C THR A 219 4.31 -23.33 -8.12
N THR A 220 5.05 -22.32 -8.56
CA THR A 220 4.59 -21.38 -9.58
C THR A 220 4.54 -22.03 -10.97
N LYS A 221 3.36 -22.01 -11.60
CA LYS A 221 3.17 -22.46 -13.00
C LYS A 221 3.58 -21.42 -14.05
N ASN A 222 3.67 -20.15 -13.65
CA ASN A 222 4.00 -19.05 -14.55
C ASN A 222 5.53 -18.91 -14.69
N LYS A 223 6.05 -19.25 -15.88
CA LYS A 223 7.49 -19.17 -16.20
C LYS A 223 8.10 -17.80 -15.90
N VAL A 224 7.40 -16.70 -16.23
CA VAL A 224 7.89 -15.33 -15.99
C VAL A 224 8.07 -15.06 -14.50
N ILE A 225 7.12 -15.52 -13.66
CA ILE A 225 7.20 -15.33 -12.20
C ILE A 225 8.31 -16.21 -11.62
N ALA A 226 8.43 -17.47 -12.06
CA ALA A 226 9.50 -18.38 -11.64
C ALA A 226 10.89 -17.81 -11.98
N SER A 227 11.08 -17.27 -13.19
CA SER A 227 12.33 -16.64 -13.61
C SER A 227 12.64 -15.37 -12.80
N ASN A 228 11.64 -14.53 -12.50
CA ASN A 228 11.85 -13.36 -11.63
C ASN A 228 12.19 -13.77 -10.17
N LEU A 229 11.59 -14.84 -9.65
CA LEU A 229 11.93 -15.40 -8.34
C LEU A 229 13.37 -15.94 -8.31
N ALA A 230 13.79 -16.64 -9.37
CA ALA A 230 15.16 -17.13 -9.51
C ALA A 230 16.19 -15.98 -9.51
N ILE A 231 15.92 -14.90 -10.24
CA ILE A 231 16.77 -13.69 -10.22
C ILE A 231 16.89 -13.13 -8.81
N LYS A 232 15.77 -13.04 -8.09
CA LYS A 232 15.77 -12.56 -6.70
C LYS A 232 16.53 -13.50 -5.76
N PHE A 233 16.37 -14.80 -5.95
CA PHE A 233 17.06 -15.82 -5.15
C PHE A 233 18.58 -15.77 -5.36
N ALA A 234 19.01 -15.65 -6.61
CA ALA A 234 20.41 -15.51 -6.96
C ALA A 234 21.02 -14.22 -6.40
N ARG A 235 20.30 -13.09 -6.48
CA ARG A 235 20.71 -11.82 -5.83
C ARG A 235 20.80 -11.96 -4.31
N PHE A 236 19.93 -12.75 -3.69
CA PHE A 236 19.98 -13.02 -2.26
C PHE A 236 21.24 -13.81 -1.87
N HIS A 237 21.54 -14.90 -2.58
CA HIS A 237 22.79 -15.67 -2.37
C HIS A 237 24.04 -14.81 -2.51
N TRP A 238 24.11 -14.00 -3.56
CA TRP A 238 25.28 -13.17 -3.78
C TRP A 238 25.37 -11.99 -2.80
N LYS A 239 24.32 -11.16 -2.67
CA LYS A 239 24.43 -9.91 -1.88
C LYS A 239 24.34 -10.13 -0.38
N VAL A 240 23.53 -11.10 0.07
CA VAL A 240 23.29 -11.35 1.50
C VAL A 240 24.20 -12.46 2.01
N LEU A 241 24.22 -13.62 1.33
CA LEU A 241 25.03 -14.77 1.77
C LEU A 241 26.48 -14.72 1.30
N LYS A 242 26.84 -13.79 0.40
CA LYS A 242 28.18 -13.65 -0.20
C LYS A 242 28.64 -14.91 -0.95
N ASP A 243 27.69 -15.70 -1.43
CA ASP A 243 27.92 -16.94 -2.17
C ASP A 243 27.60 -16.73 -3.65
N LEU A 244 28.64 -16.44 -4.44
CA LEU A 244 28.51 -16.16 -5.87
C LEU A 244 28.33 -17.44 -6.69
N ASP A 245 28.95 -18.55 -6.27
CA ASP A 245 28.88 -19.82 -6.98
C ASP A 245 27.46 -20.40 -6.95
N LYS A 246 26.82 -20.41 -5.77
CA LYS A 246 25.41 -20.82 -5.68
C LYS A 246 24.48 -19.86 -6.42
N ALA A 247 24.77 -18.55 -6.42
CA ALA A 247 23.98 -17.59 -7.18
C ALA A 247 24.00 -17.89 -8.69
N MET A 248 25.18 -18.26 -9.23
CA MET A 248 25.33 -18.67 -10.62
C MET A 248 24.65 -20.01 -10.90
N GLU A 249 24.75 -20.99 -9.99
CA GLU A 249 24.07 -22.28 -10.10
C GLU A 249 22.54 -22.12 -10.19
N VAL A 250 21.97 -21.28 -9.33
CA VAL A 250 20.53 -20.96 -9.34
C VAL A 250 20.11 -20.35 -10.68
N LEU A 251 20.88 -19.41 -11.21
CA LEU A 251 20.57 -18.78 -12.50
C LEU A 251 20.73 -19.74 -13.68
N ASN A 252 21.79 -20.54 -13.71
CA ASN A 252 21.99 -21.57 -14.74
C ASN A 252 20.83 -22.57 -14.74
N THR A 253 20.39 -23.01 -13.55
CA THR A 253 19.21 -23.87 -13.39
C THR A 253 17.92 -23.21 -13.84
N ALA A 254 17.79 -21.88 -13.70
CA ALA A 254 16.64 -21.15 -14.21
C ALA A 254 16.69 -21.00 -15.75
N VAL A 255 17.87 -20.78 -16.32
CA VAL A 255 18.08 -20.67 -17.77
C VAL A 255 17.76 -21.97 -18.49
N THR A 256 18.11 -23.14 -17.91
CA THR A 256 17.74 -24.44 -18.50
C THR A 256 16.23 -24.67 -18.53
N LYS A 257 15.46 -24.03 -17.63
CA LYS A 257 14.00 -24.09 -17.59
C LYS A 257 13.32 -23.04 -18.49
N ASP A 258 13.94 -21.87 -18.66
CA ASP A 258 13.41 -20.73 -19.42
C ASP A 258 14.49 -20.15 -20.34
N LEU A 259 14.75 -20.88 -21.44
CA LEU A 259 15.86 -20.63 -22.36
C LEU A 259 15.80 -19.28 -23.08
N ASN A 260 14.62 -18.66 -23.21
CA ASN A 260 14.42 -17.47 -24.03
C ASN A 260 14.32 -16.18 -23.18
N ASN A 261 14.57 -16.28 -21.87
CA ASN A 261 14.42 -15.14 -20.97
C ASN A 261 15.67 -14.29 -20.91
N ALA A 262 15.65 -13.17 -21.66
CA ALA A 262 16.70 -12.16 -21.67
C ALA A 262 17.15 -11.72 -20.27
N ARG A 263 16.22 -11.61 -19.30
CA ARG A 263 16.56 -11.12 -17.94
C ARG A 263 17.45 -12.07 -17.17
N LEU A 264 17.33 -13.38 -17.38
CA LEU A 264 18.20 -14.37 -16.74
C LEU A 264 19.63 -14.26 -17.26
N TYR A 265 19.77 -14.13 -18.58
CA TYR A 265 21.06 -13.95 -19.24
C TYR A 265 21.75 -12.64 -18.86
N LEU A 266 21.01 -11.53 -18.81
CA LEU A 266 21.54 -10.26 -18.33
C LEU A 266 22.07 -10.38 -16.89
N GLN A 267 21.33 -11.04 -16.00
CA GLN A 267 21.77 -11.23 -14.63
C GLN A 267 23.02 -12.12 -14.51
N LEU A 268 23.14 -13.16 -15.35
CA LEU A 268 24.33 -14.00 -15.43
C LEU A 268 25.56 -13.23 -15.90
N ILE A 269 25.40 -12.38 -16.92
CA ILE A 269 26.48 -11.52 -17.41
C ILE A 269 26.92 -10.55 -16.31
N ASP A 270 25.97 -9.90 -15.63
CA ASP A 270 26.27 -8.98 -14.53
C ASP A 270 27.06 -9.67 -13.42
N PHE A 271 26.69 -10.90 -13.04
CA PHE A 271 27.41 -11.66 -12.01
C PHE A 271 28.78 -12.15 -12.47
N THR A 272 28.93 -12.48 -13.75
CA THR A 272 30.21 -12.89 -14.32
C THR A 272 31.19 -11.71 -14.34
N LEU A 273 30.73 -10.51 -14.69
CA LEU A 273 31.52 -9.27 -14.62
C LEU A 273 31.99 -8.90 -13.21
N GLN A 274 31.29 -9.39 -12.18
CA GLN A 274 31.58 -9.08 -10.78
C GLN A 274 32.44 -10.14 -10.10
N LYS A 275 32.85 -11.19 -10.82
CA LYS A 275 33.86 -12.14 -10.33
C LYS A 275 35.22 -11.43 -10.23
N GLU A 276 35.99 -11.76 -9.19
CA GLU A 276 37.34 -11.21 -9.01
C GLU A 276 38.27 -11.60 -10.16
N GLU A 277 38.06 -12.78 -10.75
CA GLU A 277 38.71 -13.24 -11.97
C GLU A 277 37.63 -13.64 -12.98
N PHE A 278 37.48 -12.86 -14.05
CA PHE A 278 36.63 -13.24 -15.18
C PHE A 278 37.43 -13.22 -16.47
N THR A 279 37.15 -14.19 -17.34
CA THR A 279 37.76 -14.25 -18.67
C THR A 279 36.87 -13.56 -19.68
N GLU A 280 37.45 -12.79 -20.61
CA GLU A 280 36.73 -12.21 -21.76
C GLU A 280 35.88 -13.28 -22.49
N THR A 281 36.43 -14.49 -22.61
CA THR A 281 35.79 -15.66 -23.23
C THR A 281 34.50 -16.10 -22.52
N ASP A 282 34.43 -16.01 -21.19
CA ASP A 282 33.26 -16.48 -20.42
C ASP A 282 32.05 -15.59 -20.73
N ILE A 283 32.26 -14.27 -20.77
CA ILE A 283 31.19 -13.29 -21.05
C ILE A 283 30.76 -13.38 -22.50
N LEU A 284 31.71 -13.48 -23.44
CA LEU A 284 31.39 -13.64 -24.86
C LEU A 284 30.62 -14.93 -25.12
N SER A 285 31.00 -16.05 -24.50
CA SER A 285 30.29 -17.32 -24.64
C SER A 285 28.84 -17.24 -24.18
N LEU A 286 28.54 -16.50 -23.09
CA LEU A 286 27.19 -16.30 -22.58
C LEU A 286 26.34 -15.44 -23.51
N ILE A 287 26.93 -14.38 -24.07
CA ILE A 287 26.27 -13.47 -25.00
C ILE A 287 26.00 -14.19 -26.33
N ASP A 288 26.99 -14.90 -26.87
CA ASP A 288 26.88 -15.64 -28.12
C ASP A 288 25.86 -16.78 -28.00
N ALA A 289 25.87 -17.52 -26.88
CA ALA A 289 24.87 -18.54 -26.59
C ALA A 289 23.44 -17.98 -26.52
N PHE A 290 23.25 -16.69 -26.20
CA PHE A 290 21.94 -16.05 -26.28
C PHE A 290 21.62 -15.59 -27.72
N LEU A 291 22.58 -15.04 -28.45
CA LEU A 291 22.36 -14.54 -29.82
C LEU A 291 22.07 -15.66 -30.84
N GLU A 292 22.69 -16.83 -30.65
CA GLU A 292 22.52 -18.02 -31.50
C GLU A 292 21.14 -18.68 -31.36
N LYS A 293 20.40 -18.41 -30.28
CA LYS A 293 19.12 -19.05 -30.03
C LYS A 293 18.03 -18.64 -31.01
N GLU A 294 17.25 -19.64 -31.43
CA GLU A 294 16.09 -19.48 -32.31
C GLU A 294 14.83 -19.11 -31.50
N GLY A 295 14.01 -18.19 -32.01
CA GLY A 295 12.76 -17.76 -31.37
C GLY A 295 12.87 -16.62 -30.36
N ILE A 296 14.02 -15.96 -30.26
CA ILE A 296 14.18 -14.72 -29.49
C ILE A 296 13.71 -13.53 -30.31
N ASP A 297 13.02 -12.59 -29.64
CA ASP A 297 12.60 -11.33 -30.21
C ASP A 297 13.79 -10.51 -30.74
N ILE A 298 13.64 -9.91 -31.92
CA ILE A 298 14.72 -9.20 -32.61
C ILE A 298 15.19 -8.00 -31.79
N GLU A 299 14.28 -7.32 -31.07
CA GLU A 299 14.66 -6.21 -30.18
C GLU A 299 15.56 -6.69 -29.03
N GLN A 300 15.34 -7.90 -28.50
CA GLN A 300 16.23 -8.51 -27.50
C GLN A 300 17.60 -8.88 -28.10
N LYS A 301 17.64 -9.36 -29.35
CA LYS A 301 18.93 -9.62 -30.04
C LYS A 301 19.73 -8.34 -30.26
N VAL A 302 19.07 -7.24 -30.61
CA VAL A 302 19.71 -5.92 -30.72
C VAL A 302 20.31 -5.50 -29.37
N LEU A 303 19.57 -5.65 -28.28
CA LEU A 303 20.03 -5.29 -26.93
C LEU A 303 21.28 -6.08 -26.51
N PHE A 304 21.32 -7.38 -26.80
CA PHE A 304 22.48 -8.22 -26.49
C PHE A 304 23.67 -7.93 -27.40
N ALA A 305 23.44 -7.68 -28.70
CA ALA A 305 24.49 -7.28 -29.62
C ALA A 305 25.09 -5.91 -29.27
N GLN A 306 24.27 -4.96 -28.80
CA GLN A 306 24.73 -3.68 -28.28
C GLN A 306 25.65 -3.88 -27.07
N ARG A 307 25.21 -4.69 -26.09
CA ARG A 307 26.03 -5.01 -24.91
C ARG A 307 27.33 -5.74 -25.24
N LYS A 308 27.30 -6.62 -26.24
CA LYS A 308 28.51 -7.29 -26.76
C LYS A 308 29.52 -6.27 -27.25
N LEU A 309 29.05 -5.29 -28.03
CA LEU A 309 29.87 -4.21 -28.55
C LEU A 309 30.43 -3.35 -27.42
N GLU A 310 29.58 -2.88 -26.50
CA GLU A 310 30.00 -2.07 -25.34
C GLU A 310 31.05 -2.82 -24.50
N PHE A 311 30.82 -4.10 -24.19
CA PHE A 311 31.80 -4.91 -23.45
C PHE A 311 33.14 -5.05 -24.18
N LEU A 312 33.13 -5.29 -25.49
CA LEU A 312 34.36 -5.40 -26.28
C LEU A 312 35.06 -4.05 -26.49
N GLU A 313 34.33 -2.94 -26.49
CA GLU A 313 34.92 -1.60 -26.53
C GLU A 313 35.61 -1.23 -25.21
N ASP A 314 35.01 -1.61 -24.07
CA ASP A 314 35.55 -1.30 -22.74
C ASP A 314 36.64 -2.28 -22.26
N PHE A 315 36.49 -3.58 -22.56
CA PHE A 315 37.34 -4.67 -22.05
C PHE A 315 38.03 -5.51 -23.12
N GLY A 316 37.69 -5.33 -24.39
CA GLY A 316 38.14 -6.22 -25.46
C GLY A 316 39.63 -6.09 -25.74
N SER A 317 40.28 -7.23 -25.90
CA SER A 317 41.71 -7.30 -26.21
C SER A 317 42.01 -7.14 -27.72
N ASN A 318 41.00 -7.26 -28.59
CA ASN A 318 41.18 -7.33 -30.05
C ASN A 318 40.18 -6.44 -30.82
N ILE A 319 40.71 -5.50 -31.60
CA ILE A 319 39.92 -4.61 -32.48
C ILE A 319 39.11 -5.36 -33.56
N GLN A 320 39.59 -6.52 -34.02
CA GLN A 320 38.86 -7.33 -34.99
C GLN A 320 37.59 -7.95 -34.37
N ALA A 321 37.60 -8.23 -33.07
CA ALA A 321 36.42 -8.71 -32.35
C ALA A 321 35.36 -7.59 -32.24
N VAL A 322 35.80 -6.36 -31.95
CA VAL A 322 34.95 -5.17 -31.92
C VAL A 322 34.29 -4.93 -33.29
N GLN A 323 35.06 -4.99 -34.38
CA GLN A 323 34.51 -4.82 -35.73
C GLN A 323 33.44 -5.87 -36.07
N LYS A 324 33.68 -7.14 -35.73
CA LYS A 324 32.68 -8.21 -35.93
C LYS A 324 31.41 -7.98 -35.09
N ALA A 325 31.55 -7.58 -33.83
CA ALA A 325 30.39 -7.26 -32.99
C ALA A 325 29.61 -6.05 -33.51
N GLN A 326 30.29 -5.05 -34.08
CA GLN A 326 29.66 -3.90 -34.71
C GLN A 326 28.86 -4.30 -35.96
N GLU A 327 29.40 -5.18 -36.81
CA GLU A 327 28.69 -5.74 -37.97
C GLU A 327 27.44 -6.53 -37.55
N GLU A 328 27.53 -7.36 -36.52
CA GLU A 328 26.41 -8.10 -35.94
C GLU A 328 25.32 -7.16 -35.41
N TYR A 329 25.69 -6.13 -34.65
CA TYR A 329 24.77 -5.12 -34.14
C TYR A 329 24.05 -4.36 -35.27
N GLN A 330 24.78 -3.95 -36.30
CA GLN A 330 24.20 -3.28 -37.47
C GLN A 330 23.23 -4.19 -38.22
N LYS A 331 23.55 -5.48 -38.35
CA LYS A 331 22.68 -6.48 -39.00
C LYS A 331 21.34 -6.59 -38.26
N TYR A 332 21.35 -6.78 -36.94
CA TYR A 332 20.11 -6.88 -36.15
C TYR A 332 19.31 -5.57 -36.13
N THR A 333 19.99 -4.42 -36.12
CA THR A 333 19.34 -3.10 -36.18
C THR A 333 18.62 -2.88 -37.53
N LYS A 334 19.25 -3.28 -38.64
CA LYS A 334 18.63 -3.22 -39.98
C LYS A 334 17.39 -4.12 -40.06
N LEU A 335 17.50 -5.36 -39.57
CA LEU A 335 16.38 -6.31 -39.52
C LEU A 335 15.19 -5.76 -38.72
N THR A 336 15.46 -5.09 -37.60
CA THR A 336 14.41 -4.44 -36.78
C THR A 336 13.71 -3.31 -37.54
N LYS A 337 14.48 -2.46 -38.24
CA LYS A 337 13.92 -1.36 -39.06
C LYS A 337 13.07 -1.87 -40.22
N ASP A 338 13.49 -2.96 -40.87
CA ASP A 338 12.77 -3.56 -41.99
C ASP A 338 11.48 -4.27 -41.55
N MET A 339 11.47 -4.87 -40.34
CA MET A 339 10.24 -5.39 -39.74
C MET A 339 9.23 -4.28 -39.43
N LYS A 340 9.66 -3.18 -38.81
CA LYS A 340 8.78 -2.04 -38.50
C LYS A 340 8.20 -1.40 -39.77
N LYS A 341 8.95 -1.36 -40.87
CA LYS A 341 8.45 -0.91 -42.20
C LYS A 341 7.43 -1.87 -42.82
N LYS A 342 7.56 -3.19 -42.61
CA LYS A 342 6.60 -4.18 -43.12
C LYS A 342 5.30 -4.19 -42.34
N GLU A 343 5.32 -3.88 -41.04
CA GLU A 343 4.11 -3.76 -40.22
C GLU A 343 3.28 -2.54 -40.57
N THR A 344 3.91 -1.37 -40.77
CA THR A 344 3.22 -0.16 -41.26
C THR A 344 2.62 -0.38 -42.66
N SER A 345 3.35 -1.06 -43.56
CA SER A 345 2.85 -1.38 -44.91
C SER A 345 1.66 -2.36 -44.91
N LYS A 346 1.57 -3.27 -43.93
CA LYS A 346 0.41 -4.18 -43.78
C LYS A 346 -0.80 -3.51 -43.16
N ALA A 347 -0.62 -2.57 -42.23
CA ALA A 347 -1.70 -1.78 -41.66
C ALA A 347 -2.41 -0.93 -42.75
N ASP A 348 -1.64 -0.31 -43.65
CA ASP A 348 -2.17 0.47 -44.78
C ASP A 348 -2.92 -0.41 -45.82
N ALA A 349 -2.49 -1.66 -46.01
CA ALA A 349 -3.16 -2.61 -46.92
C ALA A 349 -4.51 -3.14 -46.39
N THR A 350 -4.73 -3.11 -45.07
CA THR A 350 -6.01 -3.53 -44.45
C THR A 350 -7.08 -2.45 -44.47
N LEU A 351 -6.70 -1.18 -44.57
CA LEU A 351 -7.64 -0.05 -44.73
C LEU A 351 -8.16 0.09 -46.17
N SER A 352 -7.46 -0.49 -47.15
CA SER A 352 -7.73 -0.29 -48.59
C SER A 352 -8.60 -1.39 -49.25
N LYS A 353 -9.14 -2.35 -48.48
CA LYS A 353 -10.03 -3.43 -48.99
C LYS A 353 -11.53 -3.22 -48.72
N LYS A 354 -11.95 -2.09 -48.15
CA LYS A 354 -13.36 -1.87 -47.78
C LYS A 354 -14.00 -0.71 -48.54
N ASP A 355 -13.78 -0.59 -49.85
CA ASP A 355 -14.55 0.35 -50.69
C ASP A 355 -14.61 -0.11 -52.15
N LYS A 356 -15.62 -0.92 -52.49
CA LYS A 356 -16.21 -0.97 -53.83
C LYS A 356 -17.69 -1.37 -53.73
N ASN A 357 -18.59 -0.39 -53.84
CA ASN A 357 -19.89 -0.58 -54.49
C ASN A 357 -20.37 0.74 -55.17
N PRO A 358 -21.03 0.66 -56.35
CA PRO A 358 -21.40 1.79 -57.21
C PRO A 358 -22.78 2.44 -56.85
N PRO A 359 -23.23 3.53 -57.53
CA PRO A 359 -24.01 4.62 -56.91
C PRO A 359 -25.55 4.59 -57.07
N LEU A 360 -26.23 5.07 -56.00
CA LEU A 360 -27.47 5.88 -55.79
C LEU A 360 -28.63 5.93 -56.83
N PRO A 361 -29.90 6.11 -56.36
CA PRO A 361 -30.50 7.46 -56.24
C PRO A 361 -31.33 7.65 -54.94
N SER A 362 -31.00 8.65 -54.11
CA SER A 362 -31.58 10.01 -54.03
C SER A 362 -33.04 10.13 -53.55
N SER A 363 -33.21 10.48 -52.28
CA SER A 363 -34.20 11.48 -51.84
C SER A 363 -33.75 12.17 -50.55
N GLN A 364 -33.99 13.48 -50.54
CA GLN A 364 -33.49 14.55 -49.66
C GLN A 364 -33.97 14.40 -48.19
N SER A 365 -33.28 14.88 -47.15
CA SER A 365 -32.94 16.29 -46.96
C SER A 365 -31.94 16.54 -45.80
N ASN A 366 -31.02 17.48 -46.07
CA ASN A 366 -30.29 18.46 -45.25
C ASN A 366 -29.98 18.20 -43.76
N SER A 367 -28.71 18.14 -43.32
CA SER A 367 -27.61 19.16 -43.33
C SER A 367 -27.69 20.07 -42.10
N TYR A 368 -26.66 20.41 -41.29
CA TYR A 368 -25.18 20.31 -41.22
C TYR A 368 -24.84 20.67 -39.74
N GLY A 369 -23.68 20.51 -39.10
CA GLY A 369 -22.29 20.10 -39.36
C GLY A 369 -21.55 20.30 -38.01
N ASN A 370 -20.72 19.39 -37.48
CA ASN A 370 -19.33 19.04 -37.81
C ASN A 370 -18.40 20.27 -37.79
N TYR A 371 -17.21 20.33 -37.18
CA TYR A 371 -16.03 19.42 -37.06
C TYR A 371 -15.21 19.93 -35.84
N GLY A 372 -14.22 19.26 -35.23
CA GLY A 372 -13.47 18.06 -35.60
C GLY A 372 -11.99 18.23 -35.22
N ASN A 373 -11.38 17.13 -34.77
CA ASN A 373 -9.94 16.91 -34.64
C ASN A 373 -9.17 17.19 -35.94
N TYR A 374 -7.89 17.59 -35.86
CA TYR A 374 -6.80 16.78 -36.43
C TYR A 374 -5.39 17.15 -35.92
N SER A 375 -4.45 16.25 -36.20
CA SER A 375 -3.13 16.02 -35.61
C SER A 375 -1.96 16.88 -36.10
N ASN A 376 -0.98 16.99 -35.19
CA ASN A 376 0.49 16.96 -35.32
C ASN A 376 1.17 17.05 -36.71
N SER A 377 2.14 17.98 -36.88
CA SER A 377 3.47 17.69 -37.44
C SER A 377 4.52 18.83 -37.25
N THR A 378 5.74 18.40 -36.91
CA THR A 378 7.09 18.89 -37.31
C THR A 378 7.61 20.33 -37.07
N ASN A 379 8.72 20.35 -36.31
CA ASN A 379 10.03 21.00 -36.54
C ASN A 379 10.36 22.37 -35.91
N SER A 380 11.57 22.39 -35.33
CA SER A 380 12.54 23.49 -35.19
C SER A 380 12.21 24.75 -34.37
N GLY A 381 13.11 25.10 -33.44
CA GLY A 381 13.45 26.49 -33.15
C GLY A 381 13.25 26.97 -31.70
N ALA A 382 14.37 27.06 -30.98
CA ALA A 382 14.84 28.17 -30.13
C ALA A 382 13.88 28.98 -29.23
N TYR A 383 14.38 29.18 -27.99
CA TYR A 383 14.18 30.32 -27.09
C TYR A 383 12.77 30.58 -26.53
N ASN A 384 12.63 30.42 -25.21
CA ASN A 384 11.61 31.10 -24.42
C ASN A 384 12.26 31.74 -23.19
N GLN A 385 12.10 33.06 -23.08
CA GLN A 385 12.53 33.91 -21.98
C GLN A 385 11.29 34.67 -21.48
N TYR A 386 11.04 34.61 -20.16
CA TYR A 386 10.26 35.52 -19.31
C TYR A 386 8.82 35.91 -19.69
N SER A 387 7.83 35.56 -18.84
CA SER A 387 7.30 36.44 -17.78
C SER A 387 5.82 36.17 -17.45
N SER A 388 5.57 35.95 -16.16
CA SER A 388 4.43 36.40 -15.32
C SER A 388 3.00 36.50 -15.89
N ALA A 389 2.06 35.80 -15.25
CA ALA A 389 0.96 36.45 -14.51
C ALA A 389 0.21 35.44 -13.62
N GLN A 390 0.00 35.85 -12.36
CA GLN A 390 -0.80 35.19 -11.34
C GLN A 390 -2.27 35.09 -11.73
N GLN A 391 -2.93 34.00 -11.35
CA GLN A 391 -4.22 34.06 -10.67
C GLN A 391 -4.33 32.90 -9.68
N GLY A 392 -4.56 33.25 -8.42
CA GLY A 392 -4.62 32.33 -7.29
C GLY A 392 -5.91 31.54 -7.26
N GLN A 393 -5.79 30.26 -6.96
CA GLN A 393 -6.90 29.38 -6.64
C GLN A 393 -6.61 28.68 -5.31
N TYR A 394 -7.50 28.92 -4.35
CA TYR A 394 -7.50 28.33 -3.02
C TYR A 394 -7.61 26.81 -3.12
N ASN A 395 -6.59 26.11 -2.65
CA ASN A 395 -6.50 24.65 -2.68
C ASN A 395 -7.00 24.09 -1.34
N TYR A 396 -8.10 23.34 -1.37
CA TYR A 396 -8.61 22.58 -0.23
C TYR A 396 -7.75 21.32 -0.06
N ALA A 397 -7.09 21.18 1.08
CA ALA A 397 -6.29 20.01 1.42
C ALA A 397 -7.21 18.79 1.56
N GLN A 398 -7.19 17.93 0.55
CA GLN A 398 -7.89 16.65 0.54
C GLN A 398 -7.13 15.68 1.47
N TYR A 399 -7.57 15.55 2.72
CA TYR A 399 -7.17 14.45 3.60
C TYR A 399 -7.77 13.15 3.09
N GLY A 400 -7.05 12.56 2.14
CA GLY A 400 -7.31 11.27 1.53
C GLY A 400 -6.01 10.51 1.36
N GLN A 401 -5.18 10.46 2.40
CA GLN A 401 -4.05 9.53 2.47
C GLN A 401 -4.58 8.23 3.07
N GLY A 402 -5.21 7.44 2.21
CA GLY A 402 -5.12 6.01 2.41
C GLY A 402 -3.66 5.65 2.19
N ASP A 403 -2.93 5.32 3.25
CA ASP A 403 -1.69 4.56 3.17
C ASP A 403 -2.02 3.17 2.62
N GLN A 404 -2.41 3.13 1.34
CA GLN A 404 -1.96 2.07 0.48
C GLN A 404 -0.45 2.17 0.55
N TYR A 405 0.15 1.25 1.32
CA TYR A 405 1.35 0.61 0.84
C TYR A 405 1.00 0.04 -0.53
N GLN A 406 1.09 0.92 -1.52
CA GLN A 406 1.41 0.59 -2.87
C GLN A 406 2.65 -0.31 -2.73
N TYR A 407 2.40 -1.61 -2.73
CA TYR A 407 3.01 -2.42 -3.76
C TYR A 407 2.58 -1.80 -5.10
N GLN A 408 3.11 -0.60 -5.36
CA GLN A 408 3.34 -0.10 -6.68
C GLN A 408 3.95 -1.30 -7.33
N ASN A 409 3.27 -1.77 -8.37
CA ASN A 409 3.94 -2.16 -9.58
C ASN A 409 5.45 -1.99 -9.40
N TRP A 410 6.16 -3.07 -9.17
CA TRP A 410 7.47 -3.16 -9.79
C TRP A 410 7.19 -3.27 -11.31
N GLN A 411 6.56 -2.23 -11.90
CA GLN A 411 7.20 -1.50 -12.94
C GLN A 411 8.59 -1.24 -12.37
N TYR A 412 9.48 -2.18 -12.69
CA TYR A 412 10.85 -1.83 -12.95
C TYR A 412 10.83 -0.45 -13.59
N PRO A 413 11.76 0.45 -13.26
CA PRO A 413 11.99 1.54 -14.18
C PRO A 413 12.05 0.91 -15.57
N GLN A 414 11.09 1.28 -16.42
CA GLN A 414 11.38 1.40 -17.82
C GLN A 414 12.52 2.41 -17.81
N SER A 415 13.74 1.90 -17.60
CA SER A 415 14.92 2.52 -18.14
C SER A 415 14.59 2.58 -19.61
N SER A 416 14.08 3.73 -20.03
CA SER A 416 14.47 4.28 -21.31
C SER A 416 15.99 4.10 -21.33
N TYR A 417 16.44 3.10 -22.10
CA TYR A 417 17.83 2.67 -22.21
C TYR A 417 18.61 3.72 -23.03
N GLY A 418 18.57 4.95 -22.54
CA GLY A 418 19.36 6.08 -22.99
C GLY A 418 19.98 6.67 -21.76
N SER A 419 21.20 6.20 -21.46
CA SER A 419 22.17 6.72 -20.47
C SER A 419 22.61 5.64 -19.46
N TYR A 420 23.34 4.64 -19.95
CA TYR A 420 24.37 3.97 -19.18
C TYR A 420 25.69 4.50 -19.75
N ASN A 421 26.08 5.68 -19.30
CA ASN A 421 27.30 6.34 -19.76
C ASN A 421 28.45 5.96 -18.80
N GLN A 422 29.53 5.47 -19.40
CA GLN A 422 30.88 5.30 -18.87
C GLN A 422 31.14 4.26 -17.78
N TRP A 423 31.71 3.14 -18.21
CA TRP A 423 32.80 2.49 -17.50
C TRP A 423 34.01 3.42 -17.50
N SER A 424 34.26 4.13 -16.39
CA SER A 424 35.59 4.62 -16.03
C SER A 424 35.60 5.02 -14.57
N GLY A 425 36.40 4.32 -13.78
CA GLY A 425 36.61 4.60 -12.36
C GLY A 425 38.07 4.36 -12.01
N TYR A 426 38.98 5.09 -12.66
CA TYR A 426 40.36 5.17 -12.19
C TYR A 426 40.44 6.02 -10.92
N SER A 427 41.04 5.40 -9.90
CA SER A 427 41.59 6.05 -8.71
C SER A 427 42.50 7.23 -9.08
N SER A 428 42.23 8.40 -8.53
CA SER A 428 43.28 9.36 -8.17
C SER A 428 42.77 10.30 -7.08
N GLY A 429 43.43 10.25 -5.92
CA GLY A 429 43.20 11.15 -4.82
C GLY A 429 44.04 12.41 -4.94
N TYR A 430 43.47 13.54 -4.54
CA TYR A 430 44.10 14.73 -3.96
C TYR A 430 42.96 15.35 -3.10
N GLY A 431 43.11 15.68 -1.82
CA GLY A 431 44.26 16.29 -1.18
C GLY A 431 44.11 17.80 -1.24
N TYR A 432 43.22 18.37 -0.41
CA TYR A 432 43.46 19.48 0.54
C TYR A 432 42.20 19.74 1.37
#